data_AF-A0A8T4EKH4-F1
#
_entry.id   AF-A0A8T4EKH4-F1
#
_cell.length_a   1.000
_cell.length_b   1.000
_cell.length_c   1.000
_cell.angle_alpha   90.00
_cell.angle_beta   90.00
_cell.angle_gamma   90.00
#
_symmetry.space_group_name_H-M   'P 1'
#
loop_
_entity.id
_entity.type
_entity.pdbx_description
1 polymer ?
#
loop_
_entity_poly.entity_id
_entity_poly.type
_entity_poly.pdbx_seq_one_letter_code
_entity_poly.pdbx_strand_id
1 'polypeptide(L)'
;MIHLSTLLQHYKREDVQKQMVEHARNKEVAIRFGDRFGKRPDTLQYNRDVLELAKQGATSFHSSEELWKNPLQLSPLMQRKEMDELRTGWDLVIDIDCENWTFSRIISWLTVKALKLEGVKNIGVKFSGNKGFHIGVPFEAFPEQIGAHETRLLFPEAPKSIARLLLAKIEKELITIDKGVVKFGDKYKFTLEELKKELGSEYSEMIIRVCAKCDREWKTREEVITLQCSSCGYSINGKERELYISNPSRKCLKCKKIMDKIKHKEQEERCKCGGDKSYNKFNLLSLIKIDTLLLSSRHMYRMPYSLHEKSGLVSVPIPANEIESFERDMAKPKLVKADMVFIDREKAKKNEASQLLREALDFSAKREEKAVEGREYEIPEEAIPEKFFPPCIKKLLEGIEDGRKRGVFILANFLRSCGWDYDSIEKRIKEWNQKNRVPLKEVYIVGQLRYQKMQKKNILPPNCDNKAYYQDMGIKCDGSICRVKNPVNYARRRAGAKK
;
A
#
# COMPACT_ATOMS: atom_id res chain seq x y z
N MET A 1 3.94 18.10 -25.29
CA MET A 1 4.88 18.98 -24.55
C MET A 1 4.26 20.36 -24.51
N ILE A 2 4.24 21.04 -23.36
CA ILE A 2 3.63 22.37 -23.23
C ILE A 2 4.47 23.38 -24.01
N HIS A 3 3.83 24.22 -24.82
CA HIS A 3 4.54 25.29 -25.53
C HIS A 3 5.07 26.34 -24.51
N LEU A 4 6.32 26.78 -24.69
CA LEU A 4 6.99 27.69 -23.76
C LEU A 4 6.18 28.98 -23.53
N SER A 5 5.56 29.53 -24.58
CA SER A 5 4.72 30.73 -24.43
C SER A 5 3.51 30.50 -23.52
N THR A 6 2.83 29.36 -23.61
CA THR A 6 1.69 29.01 -22.76
C THR A 6 2.12 28.90 -21.30
N LEU A 7 3.26 28.25 -21.07
CA LEU A 7 3.83 28.05 -19.74
C LEU A 7 4.18 29.39 -19.08
N LEU A 8 4.91 30.26 -19.80
CA LEU A 8 5.31 31.56 -19.29
C LEU A 8 4.11 32.50 -19.11
N GLN A 9 3.14 32.49 -20.03
CA GLN A 9 1.91 33.28 -19.89
C GLN A 9 1.12 32.88 -18.64
N HIS A 10 1.03 31.58 -18.36
CA HIS A 10 0.35 31.08 -17.18
C HIS A 10 1.06 31.48 -15.88
N TYR A 11 2.34 31.15 -15.75
CA TYR A 11 3.11 31.42 -14.53
C TYR A 11 3.48 32.90 -14.33
N LYS A 12 3.33 33.75 -15.36
CA LYS A 12 3.46 35.21 -15.23
C LYS A 12 2.30 35.84 -14.45
N ARG A 13 1.14 35.19 -14.37
CA ARG A 13 -0.04 35.77 -13.73
C ARG A 13 0.14 35.89 -12.22
N GLU A 14 -0.11 37.08 -11.68
CA GLU A 14 0.05 37.37 -10.25
C GLU A 14 -0.89 36.55 -9.37
N ASP A 15 -2.11 36.30 -9.84
CA ASP A 15 -3.12 35.49 -9.12
C ASP A 15 -2.63 34.04 -8.94
N VAL A 16 -2.09 33.44 -10.00
CA VAL A 16 -1.48 32.10 -9.98
C VAL A 16 -0.28 32.06 -9.05
N GLN A 17 0.64 33.03 -9.16
CA GLN A 17 1.84 33.09 -8.32
C GLN A 17 1.47 33.15 -6.84
N LYS A 18 0.54 34.04 -6.47
CA LYS A 18 0.08 34.20 -5.09
C LYS A 18 -0.49 32.90 -4.52
N GLN A 19 -1.39 32.25 -5.25
CA GLN A 19 -2.01 31.00 -4.79
C GLN A 19 -0.99 29.86 -4.65
N MET A 20 -0.02 29.77 -5.57
CA MET A 20 1.03 28.75 -5.51
C MET A 20 1.96 28.98 -4.31
N VAL A 21 2.41 30.21 -4.08
CA VAL A 21 3.28 30.54 -2.94
C VAL A 21 2.54 30.34 -1.61
N GLU A 22 1.28 30.76 -1.52
CA GLU A 22 0.45 30.53 -0.33
C GLU A 22 0.35 29.02 -0.02
N HIS A 23 0.07 28.21 -1.05
CA HIS A 23 -0.01 26.77 -0.87
C HIS A 23 1.33 26.13 -0.48
N ALA A 24 2.46 26.68 -0.94
CA ALA A 24 3.80 26.17 -0.64
C ALA A 24 4.28 26.47 0.78
N ARG A 25 3.57 27.32 1.54
CA ARG A 25 3.97 27.67 2.91
C ARG A 25 4.14 26.43 3.78
N ASN A 26 5.28 26.38 4.46
CA ASN A 26 5.69 25.26 5.31
C ASN A 26 5.78 23.90 4.61
N LYS A 27 5.73 23.83 3.27
CA LYS A 27 5.88 22.57 2.53
C LYS A 27 7.24 22.49 1.85
N GLU A 28 7.75 21.28 1.70
CA GLU A 28 8.84 21.03 0.75
C GLU A 28 8.26 21.15 -0.67
N VAL A 29 8.94 21.87 -1.56
CA VAL A 29 8.55 22.01 -2.96
C VAL A 29 9.49 21.15 -3.83
N ALA A 30 8.92 20.48 -4.82
CA ALA A 30 9.66 19.79 -5.87
C ALA A 30 9.26 20.37 -7.23
N ILE A 31 10.24 20.97 -7.90
CA ILE A 31 10.06 21.61 -9.21
C ILE A 31 10.47 20.62 -10.30
N ARG A 32 9.68 20.51 -11.36
CA ARG A 32 10.00 19.67 -12.51
C ARG A 32 10.48 20.52 -13.67
N PHE A 33 11.56 20.11 -14.31
CA PHE A 33 12.15 20.72 -15.51
C PHE A 33 12.10 19.72 -16.66
N GLY A 34 11.00 19.73 -17.43
CA GLY A 34 10.77 18.71 -18.46
C GLY A 34 10.56 17.32 -17.85
N ASP A 35 11.50 16.40 -18.07
CA ASP A 35 11.41 15.01 -17.58
C ASP A 35 12.18 14.73 -16.29
N ARG A 36 12.85 15.74 -15.72
CA ARG A 36 13.59 15.61 -14.46
C ARG A 36 13.03 16.50 -13.35
N PHE A 37 13.19 16.08 -12.10
CA PHE A 37 12.99 16.94 -10.93
C PHE A 37 14.26 17.73 -10.62
N GLY A 38 14.09 18.95 -10.11
CA GLY A 38 15.15 19.76 -9.54
C GLY A 38 15.71 19.16 -8.24
N LYS A 39 16.74 19.81 -7.69
CA LYS A 39 17.30 19.42 -6.38
C LYS A 39 16.27 19.66 -5.28
N ARG A 40 16.33 18.82 -4.24
CA ARG A 40 15.44 18.85 -3.08
C ARG A 40 16.28 18.82 -1.79
N PRO A 41 15.83 19.45 -0.69
CA PRO A 41 14.58 20.21 -0.56
C PRO A 41 14.62 21.57 -1.27
N ASP A 42 13.45 22.12 -1.55
CA ASP A 42 13.29 23.48 -2.08
C ASP A 42 12.01 24.13 -1.52
N THR A 43 11.85 25.44 -1.72
CA THR A 43 10.70 26.23 -1.25
C THR A 43 10.33 27.32 -2.26
N LEU A 44 9.09 27.82 -2.21
CA LEU A 44 8.69 29.05 -2.88
C LEU A 44 8.41 30.11 -1.82
N GLN A 45 9.17 31.22 -1.82
CA GLN A 45 9.08 32.26 -0.79
C GLN A 45 8.41 33.52 -1.31
N TYR A 46 8.73 33.90 -2.55
CA TYR A 46 8.21 35.09 -3.19
C TYR A 46 7.39 34.72 -4.42
N ASN A 47 6.31 35.47 -4.69
CA ASN A 47 5.43 35.24 -5.85
C ASN A 47 6.23 35.11 -7.16
N ARG A 48 7.25 35.96 -7.31
CA ARG A 48 8.10 36.02 -8.50
C ARG A 48 8.95 34.75 -8.71
N ASP A 49 9.21 33.97 -7.67
CA ASP A 49 9.98 32.71 -7.76
C ASP A 49 9.38 31.77 -8.81
N VAL A 50 8.04 31.68 -8.85
CA VAL A 50 7.31 30.81 -9.79
C VAL A 50 7.63 31.20 -11.24
N LEU A 51 7.65 32.50 -11.57
CA LEU A 51 7.96 32.97 -12.92
C LEU A 51 9.45 32.82 -13.25
N GLU A 52 10.35 33.11 -12.32
CA GLU A 52 11.79 32.98 -12.58
C GLU A 52 12.19 31.51 -12.78
N LEU A 53 11.61 30.59 -12.00
CA LEU A 53 11.78 29.14 -12.21
C LEU A 53 11.18 28.68 -13.54
N ALA A 54 10.02 29.21 -13.92
CA ALA A 54 9.42 28.94 -15.23
C ALA A 54 10.31 29.40 -16.40
N LYS A 55 10.96 30.56 -16.29
CA LYS A 55 11.96 31.02 -17.28
C LYS A 55 13.18 30.11 -17.36
N GLN A 56 13.54 29.45 -16.26
CA GLN A 56 14.60 28.42 -16.22
C GLN A 56 14.14 27.05 -16.74
N GLY A 57 12.90 26.94 -17.25
CA GLY A 57 12.35 25.73 -17.84
C GLY A 57 11.53 24.87 -16.89
N ALA A 58 11.12 25.39 -15.73
CA ALA A 58 10.20 24.68 -14.85
C ALA A 58 8.85 24.46 -15.53
N THR A 59 8.42 23.20 -15.66
CA THR A 59 7.16 22.79 -16.28
C THR A 59 6.04 22.65 -15.28
N SER A 60 6.34 22.15 -14.08
CA SER A 60 5.36 21.95 -13.01
C SER A 60 5.96 22.04 -11.62
N PHE A 61 5.09 22.24 -10.64
CA PHE A 61 5.42 22.44 -9.25
C PHE A 61 4.60 21.46 -8.40
N HIS A 62 5.27 20.81 -7.47
CA HIS A 62 4.72 19.80 -6.56
C HIS A 62 5.10 20.16 -5.13
N SER A 63 4.29 19.75 -4.17
CA SER A 63 4.52 20.03 -2.75
C SER A 63 4.26 18.82 -1.88
N SER A 64 4.88 18.78 -0.70
CA SER A 64 4.69 17.72 0.27
C SER A 64 3.31 17.79 0.95
N GLU A 65 2.79 16.64 1.37
CA GLU A 65 1.68 16.57 2.33
C GLU A 65 2.11 17.03 3.72
N GLU A 66 3.35 16.68 4.10
CA GLU A 66 3.97 17.07 5.36
C GLU A 66 4.21 18.58 5.44
N LEU A 67 4.05 19.12 6.65
CA LEU A 67 4.31 20.51 7.01
C LEU A 67 5.54 20.58 7.90
N TRP A 68 6.41 21.54 7.63
CA TRP A 68 7.73 21.67 8.20
C TRP A 68 7.95 23.06 8.78
N LYS A 69 8.67 23.11 9.90
CA LYS A 69 9.15 24.38 10.48
C LYS A 69 10.11 25.09 9.53
N ASN A 70 11.03 24.36 8.91
CA ASN A 70 11.92 24.84 7.85
C ASN A 70 12.20 23.71 6.84
N PRO A 71 11.53 23.69 5.67
CA PRO A 71 11.72 22.63 4.68
C PRO A 71 13.16 22.51 4.16
N LEU A 72 13.94 23.60 4.13
CA LEU A 72 15.31 23.59 3.60
C LEU A 72 16.30 22.81 4.49
N GLN A 73 15.92 22.47 5.73
CA GLN A 73 16.73 21.64 6.62
C GLN A 73 16.59 20.14 6.33
N LEU A 74 15.63 19.73 5.49
CA LEU A 74 15.42 18.33 5.17
C LEU A 74 16.60 17.74 4.38
N SER A 75 16.91 16.48 4.65
CA SER A 75 17.93 15.72 3.91
C SER A 75 17.47 14.29 3.66
N PRO A 76 17.80 13.67 2.51
CA PRO A 76 17.56 12.25 2.28
C PRO A 76 18.21 11.32 3.31
N LEU A 77 19.28 11.77 3.98
CA LEU A 77 20.02 11.01 4.99
C LEU A 77 19.48 11.21 6.42
N MET A 78 18.49 12.09 6.58
CA MET A 78 17.93 12.44 7.89
C MET A 78 17.18 11.26 8.51
N GLN A 79 17.42 11.01 9.79
CA GLN A 79 16.69 9.98 10.52
C GLN A 79 15.26 10.42 10.80
N ARG A 80 14.36 9.44 11.04
CA ARG A 80 12.95 9.73 11.32
C ARG A 80 12.77 10.70 12.49
N LYS A 81 13.52 10.52 13.58
CA LYS A 81 13.44 11.39 14.76
C LYS A 81 13.77 12.86 14.44
N GLU A 82 14.79 13.09 13.62
CA GLU A 82 15.19 14.45 13.21
C GLU A 82 14.12 15.08 12.29
N MET A 83 13.52 14.29 11.39
CA MET A 83 12.37 14.75 10.60
C MET A 83 11.17 15.08 11.50
N ASP A 84 10.90 14.26 12.51
CA ASP A 84 9.82 14.44 13.47
C ASP A 84 9.97 15.74 14.29
N GLU A 85 11.20 16.18 14.55
CA GLU A 85 11.51 17.47 15.21
C GLU A 85 11.22 18.67 14.30
N LEU A 86 11.39 18.51 12.98
CA LEU A 86 11.05 19.54 11.99
C LEU A 86 9.57 19.56 11.61
N ARG A 87 8.86 18.44 11.76
CA ARG A 87 7.47 18.29 11.31
C ARG A 87 6.51 19.02 12.25
N THR A 88 5.77 19.97 11.69
CA THR A 88 4.73 20.72 12.40
C THR A 88 3.34 20.13 12.19
N GLY A 89 3.13 19.37 11.11
CA GLY A 89 1.85 18.74 10.78
C GLY A 89 1.88 18.01 9.45
N TRP A 90 0.70 17.66 8.94
CA TRP A 90 0.52 17.07 7.62
C TRP A 90 -0.92 17.32 7.14
N ASP A 91 -1.10 17.64 5.86
CA ASP A 91 -2.43 17.70 5.27
C ASP A 91 -2.81 16.31 4.74
N LEU A 92 -4.07 15.92 4.88
CA LEU A 92 -4.59 14.75 4.19
C LEU A 92 -4.80 15.12 2.73
N VAL A 93 -4.11 14.44 1.81
CA VAL A 93 -4.34 14.58 0.37
C VAL A 93 -4.56 13.21 -0.25
N ILE A 94 -5.78 12.96 -0.74
CA ILE A 94 -6.15 11.70 -1.40
C ILE A 94 -6.12 11.92 -2.91
N ASP A 95 -5.24 11.22 -3.62
CA ASP A 95 -5.08 11.32 -5.07
C ASP A 95 -5.92 10.28 -5.81
N ILE A 96 -7.12 10.66 -6.25
CA ILE A 96 -8.01 9.79 -7.02
C ILE A 96 -7.64 9.86 -8.50
N ASP A 97 -6.84 8.88 -8.97
CA ASP A 97 -6.50 8.70 -10.39
C ASP A 97 -7.00 7.34 -10.90
N CYS A 98 -8.02 7.38 -11.75
CA CYS A 98 -8.55 6.22 -12.45
C CYS A 98 -8.23 6.33 -13.95
N GLU A 99 -8.15 5.20 -14.64
CA GLU A 99 -7.94 5.19 -16.10
C GLU A 99 -9.13 5.80 -16.86
N ASN A 100 -10.34 5.57 -16.33
CA ASN A 100 -11.61 6.09 -16.84
C ASN A 100 -11.99 7.40 -16.10
N TRP A 101 -12.21 8.46 -16.88
CA TRP A 101 -12.54 9.81 -16.39
C TRP A 101 -13.87 9.87 -15.61
N THR A 102 -14.89 9.17 -16.09
CA THR A 102 -16.21 9.09 -15.44
C THR A 102 -16.07 8.53 -14.04
N PHE A 103 -15.31 7.45 -13.88
CA PHE A 103 -15.08 6.85 -12.56
C PHE A 103 -14.20 7.71 -11.66
N SER A 104 -13.21 8.44 -12.19
CA SER A 104 -12.48 9.43 -11.39
C SER A 104 -13.42 10.46 -10.77
N ARG A 105 -14.42 10.95 -11.52
CA ARG A 105 -15.44 11.89 -11.00
C ARG A 105 -16.34 11.24 -9.96
N ILE A 106 -16.88 10.06 -10.25
CA ILE A 106 -17.78 9.32 -9.34
C ILE A 106 -17.06 9.01 -8.03
N ILE A 107 -15.84 8.48 -8.08
CA ILE A 107 -15.06 8.10 -6.90
C ILE A 107 -14.66 9.33 -6.09
N SER A 108 -14.31 10.43 -6.74
CA SER A 108 -14.03 11.69 -6.05
C SER A 108 -15.26 12.21 -5.31
N TRP A 109 -16.43 12.18 -5.98
CA TRP A 109 -17.71 12.54 -5.35
C TRP A 109 -18.04 11.63 -4.15
N LEU A 110 -17.87 10.31 -4.29
CA LEU A 110 -18.07 9.34 -3.21
C LEU A 110 -17.11 9.58 -2.04
N THR A 111 -15.86 9.93 -2.33
CA THR A 111 -14.85 10.21 -1.30
C THR A 111 -15.19 11.48 -0.51
N VAL A 112 -15.63 12.55 -1.19
CA VAL A 112 -16.18 13.74 -0.53
C VAL A 112 -17.40 13.39 0.31
N LYS A 113 -18.31 12.57 -0.21
CA LYS A 113 -19.51 12.12 0.53
C LYS A 113 -19.13 11.34 1.79
N ALA A 114 -18.17 10.41 1.69
CA ALA A 114 -17.66 9.65 2.82
C ALA A 114 -17.02 10.57 3.89
N LEU A 115 -16.17 11.54 3.49
CA LEU A 115 -15.61 12.51 4.42
C LEU A 115 -16.68 13.34 5.15
N LYS A 116 -17.75 13.74 4.45
CA LYS A 116 -18.88 14.47 5.06
C LYS A 116 -19.65 13.61 6.06
N LEU A 117 -19.81 12.31 5.80
CA LEU A 117 -20.43 11.37 6.75
C LEU A 117 -19.60 11.23 8.04
N GLU A 118 -18.28 11.38 7.94
CA GLU A 118 -17.34 11.42 9.08
C GLU A 118 -17.30 12.78 9.78
N GLY A 119 -18.17 13.72 9.40
CA GLY A 119 -18.28 15.03 10.02
C GLY A 119 -17.28 16.09 9.53
N VAL A 120 -16.42 15.76 8.55
CA VAL A 120 -15.46 16.72 7.98
C VAL A 120 -16.19 17.72 7.10
N LYS A 121 -16.04 19.01 7.40
CA LYS A 121 -16.72 20.09 6.66
C LYS A 121 -15.79 20.78 5.69
N ASN A 122 -14.55 21.05 6.11
CA ASN A 122 -13.59 21.75 5.28
C ASN A 122 -12.86 20.78 4.34
N ILE A 123 -13.45 20.54 3.18
CA ILE A 123 -12.94 19.62 2.16
C ILE A 123 -12.53 20.41 0.92
N GLY A 124 -11.23 20.36 0.63
CA GLY A 124 -10.64 20.86 -0.60
C GLY A 124 -10.82 19.86 -1.75
N VAL A 125 -11.14 20.35 -2.95
CA VAL A 125 -11.17 19.52 -4.15
C VAL A 125 -10.43 20.24 -5.27
N LYS A 126 -9.57 19.52 -5.98
CA LYS A 126 -8.96 20.05 -7.21
C LYS A 126 -8.81 18.99 -8.27
N PHE A 127 -8.95 19.38 -9.53
CA PHE A 127 -8.56 18.57 -10.66
C PHE A 127 -7.03 18.43 -10.69
N SER A 128 -6.50 17.22 -10.94
CA SER A 128 -5.05 16.94 -10.90
C SER A 128 -4.29 17.45 -12.15
N GLY A 129 -5.03 17.88 -13.18
CA GLY A 129 -4.49 18.32 -14.47
C GLY A 129 -4.53 17.24 -15.55
N ASN A 130 -4.91 15.98 -15.24
CA ASN A 130 -5.03 14.92 -16.24
C ASN A 130 -6.37 14.20 -16.23
N LYS A 131 -6.49 13.11 -15.46
CA LYS A 131 -7.68 12.25 -15.40
C LYS A 131 -8.16 12.00 -13.96
N GLY A 132 -7.63 12.73 -12.99
CA GLY A 132 -7.90 12.49 -11.57
C GLY A 132 -8.20 13.78 -10.80
N PHE A 133 -8.49 13.62 -9.52
CA PHE A 133 -8.73 14.70 -8.59
C PHE A 133 -7.95 14.46 -7.31
N HIS A 134 -7.54 15.54 -6.66
CA HIS A 134 -7.05 15.47 -5.29
C HIS A 134 -8.12 16.00 -4.35
N ILE A 135 -8.30 15.32 -3.23
CA ILE A 135 -9.19 15.71 -2.15
C ILE A 135 -8.34 16.02 -0.93
N GLY A 136 -8.48 17.24 -0.40
CA GLY A 136 -7.65 17.79 0.67
C GLY A 136 -8.43 18.01 1.96
N VAL A 137 -7.82 17.71 3.10
CA VAL A 137 -8.28 18.17 4.43
C VAL A 137 -7.09 18.76 5.17
N PRO A 138 -7.17 20.02 5.64
CA PRO A 138 -6.07 20.68 6.34
C PRO A 138 -5.73 19.99 7.66
N PHE A 139 -4.45 19.99 8.04
CA PHE A 139 -3.99 19.47 9.33
C PHE A 139 -4.78 20.05 10.53
N GLU A 140 -5.15 21.32 10.44
CA GLU A 140 -5.87 22.06 11.49
C GLU A 140 -7.27 21.50 11.80
N ALA A 141 -7.85 20.70 10.90
CA ALA A 141 -9.11 19.99 11.14
C ALA A 141 -8.94 18.82 12.12
N PHE A 142 -7.73 18.28 12.26
CA PHE A 142 -7.43 17.13 13.11
C PHE A 142 -7.13 17.56 14.57
N PRO A 143 -7.31 16.66 15.55
CA PRO A 143 -6.94 16.96 16.92
C PRO A 143 -5.42 17.04 17.06
N GLU A 144 -4.92 17.85 18.00
CA GLU A 144 -3.47 17.96 18.26
C GLU A 144 -2.87 16.65 18.77
N GLN A 145 -3.66 15.86 19.51
CA GLN A 145 -3.27 14.55 20.05
C GLN A 145 -4.42 13.55 19.93
N ILE A 146 -4.07 12.27 19.79
CA ILE A 146 -5.00 11.15 19.86
C ILE A 146 -4.44 10.06 20.78
N GLY A 147 -5.14 9.82 21.89
CA GLY A 147 -4.60 8.98 22.97
C GLY A 147 -3.32 9.59 23.54
N ALA A 148 -2.22 8.84 23.50
CA ALA A 148 -0.90 9.28 23.96
C ALA A 148 0.01 9.80 22.83
N HIS A 149 -0.51 9.92 21.59
CA HIS A 149 0.30 10.27 20.43
C HIS A 149 -0.03 11.66 19.91
N GLU A 150 1.00 12.46 19.62
CA GLU A 150 0.86 13.72 18.89
C GLU A 150 0.49 13.47 17.43
N THR A 151 -0.61 14.06 16.95
CA THR A 151 -1.14 13.77 15.62
C THR A 151 -0.16 14.16 14.52
N ARG A 152 0.62 15.24 14.70
CA ARG A 152 1.65 15.67 13.75
C ARG A 152 2.69 14.58 13.45
N LEU A 153 2.93 13.66 14.39
CA LEU A 153 3.92 12.58 14.26
C LEU A 153 3.38 11.32 13.57
N LEU A 154 2.08 11.28 13.27
CA LEU A 154 1.42 10.10 12.71
C LEU A 154 1.55 9.98 11.19
N PHE A 155 2.36 10.81 10.53
CA PHE A 155 2.63 10.65 9.09
C PHE A 155 3.64 9.51 8.83
N PRO A 156 3.46 8.67 7.79
CA PRO A 156 2.32 8.61 6.86
C PRO A 156 1.19 7.67 7.32
N GLU A 157 1.29 7.07 8.51
CA GLU A 157 0.39 6.00 8.93
C GLU A 157 -1.07 6.45 9.16
N ALA A 158 -1.29 7.66 9.70
CA ALA A 158 -2.62 8.23 9.85
C ALA A 158 -3.30 8.49 8.49
N PRO A 159 -2.69 9.23 7.53
CA PRO A 159 -3.25 9.36 6.18
C PRO A 159 -3.55 8.03 5.48
N LYS A 160 -2.64 7.04 5.57
CA LYS A 160 -2.88 5.70 5.01
C LYS A 160 -4.09 5.02 5.65
N SER A 161 -4.20 5.12 6.97
CA SER A 161 -5.31 4.54 7.73
C SER A 161 -6.63 5.18 7.32
N ILE A 162 -6.63 6.50 7.16
CA ILE A 162 -7.80 7.28 6.69
C ILE A 162 -8.20 6.85 5.29
N ALA A 163 -7.25 6.79 4.33
CA ALA A 163 -7.53 6.38 2.97
C ALA A 163 -8.13 4.96 2.91
N ARG A 164 -7.59 4.02 3.69
CA ARG A 164 -8.13 2.65 3.78
C ARG A 164 -9.52 2.60 4.40
N LEU A 165 -9.78 3.38 5.45
CA LEU A 165 -11.11 3.49 6.06
C LEU A 165 -12.12 4.03 5.03
N LEU A 166 -11.78 5.12 4.35
CA LEU A 166 -12.66 5.75 3.37
C LEU A 166 -13.01 4.80 2.23
N LEU A 167 -12.02 4.08 1.69
CA LEU A 167 -12.29 3.04 0.68
C LEU A 167 -13.25 1.96 1.21
N ALA A 168 -13.02 1.45 2.42
CA ALA A 168 -13.88 0.42 3.00
C ALA A 168 -15.31 0.93 3.24
N LYS A 169 -15.47 2.19 3.68
CA LYS A 169 -16.78 2.84 3.84
C LYS A 169 -17.47 3.06 2.50
N ILE A 170 -16.75 3.55 1.49
CA ILE A 170 -17.31 3.72 0.14
C ILE A 170 -17.82 2.38 -0.39
N GLU A 171 -17.01 1.31 -0.33
CA GLU A 171 -17.39 -0.01 -0.83
C GLU A 171 -18.56 -0.63 -0.08
N LYS A 172 -18.67 -0.40 1.24
CA LYS A 172 -19.66 -1.06 2.10
C LYS A 172 -20.96 -0.27 2.22
N GLU A 173 -20.88 1.05 2.30
CA GLU A 173 -22.00 1.92 2.66
C GLU A 173 -22.50 2.74 1.47
N LEU A 174 -21.63 3.02 0.50
CA LEU A 174 -21.97 3.86 -0.65
C LEU A 174 -22.07 3.08 -1.97
N ILE A 175 -21.61 1.84 -2.04
CA ILE A 175 -21.76 1.01 -3.23
C ILE A 175 -22.63 -0.18 -2.89
N THR A 176 -23.71 -0.37 -3.66
CA THR A 176 -24.62 -1.51 -3.49
C THR A 176 -24.79 -2.25 -4.79
N ILE A 177 -24.95 -3.58 -4.70
CA ILE A 177 -25.20 -4.44 -5.86
C ILE A 177 -26.56 -5.11 -5.64
N ASP A 178 -27.51 -4.82 -6.53
CA ASP A 178 -28.87 -5.35 -6.46
C ASP A 178 -29.33 -5.77 -7.85
N LYS A 179 -29.73 -7.05 -8.00
CA LYS A 179 -30.24 -7.63 -9.25
C LYS A 179 -29.42 -7.31 -10.51
N GLY A 180 -28.09 -7.35 -10.41
CA GLY A 180 -27.20 -7.06 -11.55
C GLY A 180 -27.05 -5.56 -11.88
N VAL A 181 -27.44 -4.68 -10.95
CA VAL A 181 -27.20 -3.24 -11.05
C VAL A 181 -26.31 -2.82 -9.90
N VAL A 182 -25.22 -2.12 -10.22
CA VAL A 182 -24.31 -1.51 -9.25
C VAL A 182 -24.71 -0.05 -9.08
N LYS A 183 -25.05 0.34 -7.85
CA LYS A 183 -25.40 1.71 -7.49
C LYS A 183 -24.25 2.34 -6.74
N PHE A 184 -23.78 3.49 -7.21
CA PHE A 184 -22.75 4.32 -6.58
C PHE A 184 -23.44 5.54 -5.95
N GLY A 185 -23.56 5.49 -4.63
CA GLY A 185 -24.35 6.39 -3.82
C GLY A 185 -25.82 6.37 -4.21
N ASP A 186 -26.44 7.55 -4.15
CA ASP A 186 -27.84 7.80 -4.45
C ASP A 186 -28.09 8.19 -5.92
N LYS A 187 -27.03 8.52 -6.66
CA LYS A 187 -27.14 9.14 -8.00
C LYS A 187 -26.84 8.19 -9.15
N TYR A 188 -25.73 7.46 -9.07
CA TYR A 188 -25.21 6.73 -10.23
C TYR A 188 -25.62 5.27 -10.16
N LYS A 189 -26.07 4.72 -11.29
CA LYS A 189 -26.47 3.32 -11.41
C LYS A 189 -25.98 2.80 -12.75
N PHE A 190 -25.35 1.64 -12.72
CA PHE A 190 -24.86 0.96 -13.91
C PHE A 190 -25.26 -0.50 -13.87
N THR A 191 -25.76 -1.00 -14.98
CA THR A 191 -25.83 -2.44 -15.24
C THR A 191 -24.41 -3.01 -15.35
N LEU A 192 -24.28 -4.32 -15.14
CA LEU A 192 -22.99 -5.00 -15.32
C LEU A 192 -22.44 -4.86 -16.76
N GLU A 193 -23.33 -4.79 -17.75
CA GLU A 193 -22.97 -4.62 -19.15
C GLU A 193 -22.41 -3.22 -19.43
N GLU A 194 -23.03 -2.18 -18.88
CA GLU A 194 -22.53 -0.79 -18.97
C GLU A 194 -21.17 -0.65 -18.29
N LEU A 195 -20.98 -1.25 -17.11
CA LEU A 195 -19.68 -1.27 -16.43
C LEU A 195 -18.61 -1.95 -17.28
N LYS A 196 -18.93 -3.11 -17.89
CA LYS A 196 -18.00 -3.82 -18.77
C LYS A 196 -17.60 -2.96 -19.97
N LYS A 197 -18.57 -2.25 -20.57
CA LYS A 197 -18.34 -1.37 -21.71
C LYS A 197 -17.45 -0.17 -21.35
N GLU A 198 -17.69 0.45 -20.19
CA GLU A 198 -16.95 1.64 -19.74
C GLU A 198 -15.53 1.34 -19.26
N LEU A 199 -15.32 0.18 -18.62
CA LEU A 199 -14.06 -0.13 -17.96
C LEU A 199 -13.16 -1.07 -18.76
N GLY A 200 -13.71 -1.84 -19.70
CA GLY A 200 -12.94 -2.77 -20.54
C GLY A 200 -12.29 -3.94 -19.77
N SER A 201 -12.54 -4.07 -18.46
CA SER A 201 -12.02 -5.17 -17.63
C SER A 201 -13.01 -6.32 -17.51
N GLU A 202 -12.53 -7.50 -17.09
CA GLU A 202 -13.38 -8.68 -16.89
C GLU A 202 -14.24 -8.55 -15.62
N TYR A 203 -15.45 -9.10 -15.69
CA TYR A 203 -16.47 -9.02 -14.63
C TYR A 203 -15.95 -9.51 -13.27
N SER A 204 -15.10 -10.55 -13.28
CA SER A 204 -14.49 -11.15 -12.10
C SER A 204 -13.49 -10.24 -11.38
N GLU A 205 -12.98 -9.19 -12.02
CA GLU A 205 -12.04 -8.25 -11.41
C GLU A 205 -12.78 -7.13 -10.64
N MET A 206 -13.99 -6.78 -11.08
CA MET A 206 -14.80 -5.69 -10.53
C MET A 206 -15.70 -6.14 -9.39
N ILE A 207 -16.20 -7.37 -9.42
CA ILE A 207 -17.06 -7.92 -8.37
C ILE A 207 -16.37 -9.13 -7.77
N ILE A 208 -15.96 -8.97 -6.51
CA ILE A 208 -15.36 -10.05 -5.73
C ILE A 208 -16.39 -10.63 -4.78
N ARG A 209 -16.32 -11.94 -4.60
CA ARG A 209 -17.09 -12.63 -3.56
C ARG A 209 -16.30 -12.54 -2.26
N VAL A 210 -16.93 -12.10 -1.19
CA VAL A 210 -16.28 -11.95 0.13
C VAL A 210 -17.07 -12.66 1.21
N CYS A 211 -16.38 -13.07 2.27
CA CYS A 211 -16.99 -13.72 3.42
C CYS A 211 -17.80 -12.72 4.26
N ALA A 212 -19.07 -13.04 4.53
CA ALA A 212 -19.95 -12.21 5.36
C ALA A 212 -19.45 -12.05 6.81
N LYS A 213 -18.64 -12.99 7.30
CA LYS A 213 -18.09 -12.97 8.66
C LYS A 213 -16.77 -12.19 8.78
N CYS A 214 -15.87 -12.31 7.81
CA CYS A 214 -14.50 -11.77 7.94
C CYS A 214 -14.06 -10.82 6.82
N ASP A 215 -14.90 -10.58 5.81
CA ASP A 215 -14.63 -9.74 4.63
C ASP A 215 -13.38 -10.15 3.83
N ARG A 216 -12.87 -11.38 4.05
CA ARG A 216 -11.81 -11.96 3.20
C ARG A 216 -12.42 -12.44 1.90
N GLU A 217 -11.66 -12.23 0.82
CA GLU A 217 -11.98 -12.74 -0.51
C GLU A 217 -12.25 -14.25 -0.44
N TRP A 218 -13.42 -14.63 -0.93
CA TRP A 218 -13.90 -16.00 -0.97
C TRP A 218 -13.44 -16.63 -2.29
N LYS A 219 -12.21 -17.17 -2.27
CA LYS A 219 -11.65 -17.85 -3.44
C LYS A 219 -12.37 -19.17 -3.68
N THR A 220 -13.13 -19.26 -4.75
CA THR A 220 -13.53 -20.56 -5.31
C THR A 220 -12.28 -21.23 -5.86
N ARG A 221 -11.95 -22.45 -5.43
CA ARG A 221 -10.91 -23.23 -6.10
C ARG A 221 -11.36 -23.51 -7.53
N GLU A 222 -10.39 -23.51 -8.45
CA GLU A 222 -10.61 -23.80 -9.87
C GLU A 222 -11.28 -25.17 -10.06
N GLU A 223 -11.99 -25.36 -11.18
CA GLU A 223 -12.51 -26.68 -11.57
C GLU A 223 -11.36 -27.68 -11.65
N VAL A 224 -11.32 -28.65 -10.71
CA VAL A 224 -10.35 -29.73 -10.76
C VAL A 224 -10.87 -30.76 -11.75
N ILE A 225 -10.34 -30.72 -12.97
CA ILE A 225 -10.58 -31.76 -13.97
C ILE A 225 -9.75 -32.98 -13.59
N THR A 226 -10.41 -34.02 -13.11
CA THR A 226 -9.79 -35.32 -12.81
C THR A 226 -10.02 -36.25 -13.99
N LEU A 227 -8.97 -36.92 -14.45
CA LEU A 227 -9.13 -37.97 -15.46
C LEU A 227 -9.38 -39.27 -14.72
N GLN A 228 -10.50 -39.95 -15.01
CA GLN A 228 -10.80 -41.25 -14.42
C GLN A 228 -11.03 -42.28 -15.53
N CYS A 229 -10.45 -43.47 -15.36
CA CYS A 229 -10.70 -44.57 -16.27
C CYS A 229 -12.04 -45.23 -15.92
N SER A 230 -13.02 -45.15 -16.83
CA SER A 230 -14.34 -45.78 -16.69
C SER A 230 -14.29 -47.30 -16.51
N SER A 231 -13.21 -47.96 -16.94
CA SER A 231 -13.09 -49.42 -16.86
C SER A 231 -12.42 -49.95 -15.60
N CYS A 232 -11.60 -49.17 -14.90
CA CYS A 232 -10.87 -49.66 -13.71
C CYS A 232 -10.83 -48.68 -12.53
N GLY A 233 -11.46 -47.51 -12.67
CA GLY A 233 -11.56 -46.49 -11.62
C GLY A 233 -10.27 -45.70 -11.37
N TYR A 234 -9.16 -46.02 -12.04
CA TYR A 234 -7.88 -45.32 -11.86
C TYR A 234 -8.01 -43.83 -12.21
N SER A 235 -7.58 -42.96 -11.28
CA SER A 235 -7.70 -41.50 -11.38
C SER A 235 -6.33 -40.82 -11.39
N ILE A 236 -6.13 -39.84 -12.27
CA ILE A 236 -4.90 -39.04 -12.37
C ILE A 236 -5.15 -37.65 -11.78
N ASN A 237 -4.28 -37.18 -10.87
CA ASN A 237 -4.39 -35.88 -10.20
C ASN A 237 -3.21 -34.94 -10.55
N GLY A 238 -3.43 -33.63 -10.37
CA GLY A 238 -2.43 -32.54 -10.35
C GLY A 238 -1.18 -32.70 -11.24
N LYS A 239 -0.10 -33.26 -10.67
CA LYS A 239 1.24 -33.35 -11.29
C LYS A 239 1.37 -34.43 -12.38
N GLU A 240 0.62 -35.52 -12.27
CA GLU A 240 0.63 -36.61 -13.26
C GLU A 240 -0.13 -36.23 -14.54
N ARG A 241 -0.93 -35.16 -14.48
CA ARG A 241 -1.76 -34.63 -15.56
C ARG A 241 -0.93 -34.02 -16.70
N GLU A 242 0.14 -33.29 -16.40
CA GLU A 242 1.00 -32.69 -17.43
C GLU A 242 1.71 -33.76 -18.27
N LEU A 243 2.24 -34.79 -17.60
CA LEU A 243 2.82 -35.98 -18.24
C LEU A 243 1.81 -36.74 -19.10
N TYR A 244 0.54 -36.81 -18.68
CA TYR A 244 -0.51 -37.49 -19.42
C TYR A 244 -1.01 -36.70 -20.63
N ILE A 245 -1.14 -35.37 -20.52
CA ILE A 245 -1.57 -34.50 -21.63
C ILE A 245 -0.54 -34.52 -22.78
N SER A 246 0.75 -34.70 -22.46
CA SER A 246 1.80 -34.92 -23.45
C SER A 246 1.79 -36.31 -24.09
N ASN A 247 0.97 -37.24 -23.62
CA ASN A 247 0.88 -38.59 -24.17
C ASN A 247 -0.24 -38.68 -25.23
N PRO A 248 0.07 -38.93 -26.52
CA PRO A 248 -0.91 -38.88 -27.60
C PRO A 248 -1.99 -39.97 -27.52
N SER A 249 -1.75 -41.04 -26.76
CA SER A 249 -2.61 -42.22 -26.77
C SER A 249 -3.80 -42.15 -25.80
N ARG A 250 -3.83 -41.22 -24.82
CA ARG A 250 -4.89 -41.07 -23.79
C ARG A 250 -5.40 -42.41 -23.21
N LYS A 251 -4.49 -43.35 -22.98
CA LYS A 251 -4.77 -44.66 -22.38
C LYS A 251 -4.42 -44.64 -20.89
N CYS A 252 -5.31 -45.19 -20.08
CA CYS A 252 -5.11 -45.41 -18.65
C CYS A 252 -3.79 -46.13 -18.38
N LEU A 253 -2.96 -45.58 -17.49
CA LEU A 253 -1.65 -46.14 -17.14
C LEU A 253 -1.76 -47.55 -16.53
N LYS A 254 -2.89 -47.87 -15.90
CA LYS A 254 -3.16 -49.18 -15.29
C LYS A 254 -3.70 -50.24 -16.26
N CYS A 255 -4.81 -49.96 -16.94
CA CYS A 255 -5.50 -50.97 -17.77
C CYS A 255 -5.44 -50.72 -19.28
N LYS A 256 -4.72 -49.69 -19.72
CA LYS A 256 -4.53 -49.30 -21.13
C LYS A 256 -5.79 -48.98 -21.93
N LYS A 257 -6.96 -48.88 -21.30
CA LYS A 257 -8.22 -48.41 -21.92
C LYS A 257 -8.31 -46.87 -21.89
N ILE A 258 -9.14 -46.29 -22.77
CA ILE A 258 -9.29 -44.83 -22.89
C ILE A 258 -9.84 -44.25 -21.56
N MET A 259 -9.30 -43.10 -21.14
CA MET A 259 -9.77 -42.41 -19.93
C MET A 259 -10.79 -41.31 -20.27
N ASP A 260 -11.77 -41.16 -19.39
CA ASP A 260 -12.80 -40.13 -19.48
C ASP A 260 -12.43 -38.91 -18.65
N LYS A 261 -12.87 -37.73 -19.11
CA LYS A 261 -12.69 -36.46 -18.39
C LYS A 261 -13.85 -36.27 -17.43
N ILE A 262 -13.56 -36.19 -16.14
CA ILE A 262 -14.56 -35.86 -15.13
C ILE A 262 -14.23 -34.48 -14.56
N LYS A 263 -15.22 -33.58 -14.58
CA LYS A 263 -15.09 -32.26 -13.98
C LYS A 263 -15.63 -32.33 -12.55
N HIS A 264 -14.79 -32.05 -11.56
CA HIS A 264 -15.23 -31.84 -10.18
C HIS A 264 -15.14 -30.35 -9.84
N LYS A 265 -16.21 -29.80 -9.26
CA LYS A 265 -16.18 -28.48 -8.61
C LYS A 265 -15.86 -28.70 -7.13
N GLU A 266 -14.61 -28.49 -6.72
CA GLU A 266 -14.30 -28.34 -5.28
C GLU A 266 -14.76 -26.95 -4.83
N GLN A 267 -15.99 -26.85 -4.30
CA GLN A 267 -16.38 -25.65 -3.57
C GLN A 267 -15.80 -25.73 -2.16
N GLU A 268 -14.93 -24.79 -1.77
CA GLU A 268 -14.74 -24.50 -0.34
C GLU A 268 -16.06 -23.90 0.17
N GLU A 269 -16.88 -24.73 0.81
CA GLU A 269 -18.18 -24.34 1.41
C GLU A 269 -18.01 -23.36 2.59
N ARG A 270 -16.79 -23.21 3.10
CA ARG A 270 -16.50 -22.35 4.26
C ARG A 270 -15.23 -21.55 4.06
N CYS A 271 -15.29 -20.27 4.40
CA CYS A 271 -14.14 -19.40 4.51
C CYS A 271 -13.22 -19.88 5.64
N LYS A 272 -11.90 -19.64 5.52
CA LYS A 272 -10.88 -19.97 6.53
C LYS A 272 -11.14 -19.40 7.95
N CYS A 273 -12.05 -18.44 8.12
CA CYS A 273 -12.49 -17.96 9.44
C CYS A 273 -13.63 -18.80 10.07
N GLY A 274 -14.02 -19.90 9.41
CA GLY A 274 -15.23 -20.68 9.74
C GLY A 274 -16.54 -20.01 9.34
N GLY A 275 -16.52 -19.00 8.47
CA GLY A 275 -17.72 -18.37 7.92
C GLY A 275 -18.30 -19.20 6.77
N ASP A 276 -19.61 -19.38 6.75
CA ASP A 276 -20.38 -20.20 5.80
C ASP A 276 -21.13 -19.35 4.74
N LYS A 277 -21.32 -18.05 5.01
CA LYS A 277 -21.99 -17.11 4.11
C LYS A 277 -21.02 -16.17 3.40
N SER A 278 -21.37 -15.82 2.16
CA SER A 278 -20.67 -14.84 1.34
C SER A 278 -21.63 -13.88 0.65
N TYR A 279 -21.12 -12.73 0.25
CA TYR A 279 -21.84 -11.74 -0.55
C TYR A 279 -20.92 -11.17 -1.64
N ASN A 280 -21.53 -10.55 -2.65
CA ASN A 280 -20.81 -9.87 -3.72
C ASN A 280 -20.49 -8.44 -3.29
N LYS A 281 -19.24 -8.03 -3.50
CA LYS A 281 -18.73 -6.71 -3.16
C LYS A 281 -18.05 -6.12 -4.39
N PHE A 282 -18.29 -4.84 -4.64
CA PHE A 282 -17.57 -4.12 -5.69
C PHE A 282 -16.13 -3.87 -5.23
N ASN A 283 -15.16 -4.22 -6.07
CA ASN A 283 -13.74 -4.08 -5.81
C ASN A 283 -13.27 -2.70 -6.29
N LEU A 284 -13.30 -1.68 -5.43
CA LEU A 284 -12.96 -0.32 -5.84
C LEU A 284 -11.48 -0.18 -6.21
N LEU A 285 -10.63 -1.03 -5.62
CA LEU A 285 -9.20 -1.11 -5.90
C LEU A 285 -8.88 -1.54 -7.33
N SER A 286 -9.83 -2.14 -8.06
CA SER A 286 -9.63 -2.43 -9.49
C SER A 286 -9.69 -1.17 -10.37
N LEU A 287 -10.28 -0.07 -9.86
CA LEU A 287 -10.45 1.17 -10.61
C LEU A 287 -9.41 2.23 -10.26
N ILE A 288 -8.97 2.25 -9.01
CA ILE A 288 -8.03 3.23 -8.47
C ILE A 288 -6.62 2.66 -8.56
N LYS A 289 -5.66 3.45 -9.04
CA LYS A 289 -4.26 3.03 -9.04
C LYS A 289 -3.75 2.78 -7.62
N ILE A 290 -3.01 1.69 -7.44
CA ILE A 290 -2.49 1.26 -6.12
C ILE A 290 -1.64 2.37 -5.46
N ASP A 291 -0.94 3.18 -6.27
CA ASP A 291 -0.11 4.30 -5.80
C ASP A 291 -0.91 5.36 -5.02
N THR A 292 -2.21 5.51 -5.27
CA THR A 292 -3.14 6.38 -4.52
C THR A 292 -3.17 6.06 -3.01
N LEU A 293 -2.84 4.83 -2.62
CA LEU A 293 -2.83 4.38 -1.22
C LEU A 293 -1.43 4.25 -0.62
N LEU A 294 -0.39 4.35 -1.44
CA LEU A 294 1.01 4.21 -1.04
C LEU A 294 1.61 5.56 -0.64
N LEU A 295 0.90 6.28 0.24
CA LEU A 295 1.42 7.48 0.88
C LEU A 295 2.75 7.14 1.57
N SER A 296 3.84 7.73 1.10
CA SER A 296 5.19 7.48 1.63
C SER A 296 5.74 8.76 2.27
N SER A 297 6.75 8.62 3.12
CA SER A 297 7.47 9.78 3.65
C SER A 297 7.99 10.65 2.50
N ARG A 298 7.79 11.96 2.58
CA ARG A 298 8.17 12.94 1.55
C ARG A 298 7.52 12.70 0.18
N HIS A 299 6.32 12.10 0.18
CA HIS A 299 5.44 12.05 -0.99
C HIS A 299 5.06 13.47 -1.44
N MET A 300 4.89 13.63 -2.76
CA MET A 300 4.72 14.92 -3.43
C MET A 300 3.49 14.84 -4.33
N TYR A 301 2.64 15.85 -4.27
CA TYR A 301 1.51 15.99 -5.18
C TYR A 301 1.60 17.31 -5.94
N ARG A 302 1.04 17.35 -7.15
CA ARG A 302 1.01 18.56 -7.97
C ARG A 302 0.28 19.68 -7.25
N MET A 303 0.90 20.85 -7.14
CA MET A 303 0.31 22.00 -6.46
C MET A 303 -0.93 22.52 -7.20
N PRO A 304 -1.89 23.16 -6.51
CA PRO A 304 -2.93 23.93 -7.17
C PRO A 304 -2.30 24.98 -8.08
N TYR A 305 -2.94 25.22 -9.21
CA TYR A 305 -2.53 26.11 -10.29
C TYR A 305 -1.23 25.74 -11.02
N SER A 306 -0.55 24.65 -10.66
CA SER A 306 0.53 24.09 -11.49
C SER A 306 -0.03 23.45 -12.76
N LEU A 307 0.71 23.57 -13.87
CA LEU A 307 0.41 22.87 -15.12
C LEU A 307 0.75 21.38 -15.01
N HIS A 308 0.04 20.56 -15.78
CA HIS A 308 0.36 19.16 -16.02
C HIS A 308 1.13 18.99 -17.34
N GLU A 309 2.27 18.31 -17.29
CA GLU A 309 3.31 18.34 -18.32
C GLU A 309 2.86 17.72 -19.65
N LYS A 310 1.97 16.72 -19.58
CA LYS A 310 1.49 16.01 -20.78
C LYS A 310 0.26 16.68 -21.39
N SER A 311 -0.69 17.09 -20.57
CA SER A 311 -2.00 17.62 -21.01
C SER A 311 -1.98 19.13 -21.23
N GLY A 312 -1.06 19.86 -20.58
CA GLY A 312 -1.05 21.32 -20.57
C GLY A 312 -2.19 21.97 -19.78
N LEU A 313 -3.01 21.17 -19.09
CA LEU A 313 -4.10 21.66 -18.26
C LEU A 313 -3.60 22.06 -16.87
N VAL A 314 -4.29 23.01 -16.25
CA VAL A 314 -4.01 23.51 -14.91
C VAL A 314 -4.60 22.56 -13.86
N SER A 315 -3.86 22.31 -12.78
CA SER A 315 -4.44 21.66 -11.61
C SER A 315 -5.31 22.66 -10.84
N VAL A 316 -6.60 22.71 -11.15
CA VAL A 316 -7.49 23.78 -10.68
C VAL A 316 -8.34 23.33 -9.49
N PRO A 317 -8.34 24.08 -8.37
CA PRO A 317 -9.33 23.90 -7.29
C PRO A 317 -10.74 24.15 -7.80
N ILE A 318 -11.69 23.33 -7.37
CA ILE A 318 -13.09 23.43 -7.77
C ILE A 318 -14.02 23.25 -6.57
N PRO A 319 -15.23 23.83 -6.57
CA PRO A 319 -16.24 23.53 -5.58
C PRO A 319 -16.58 22.04 -5.54
N ALA A 320 -16.75 21.48 -4.34
CA ALA A 320 -16.99 20.05 -4.17
C ALA A 320 -18.30 19.55 -4.81
N ASN A 321 -19.29 20.43 -4.96
CA ASN A 321 -20.55 20.18 -5.68
C ASN A 321 -20.41 20.24 -7.21
N GLU A 322 -19.28 20.72 -7.73
CA GLU A 322 -19.01 20.85 -9.17
C GLU A 322 -18.13 19.72 -9.73
N ILE A 323 -17.76 18.72 -8.93
CA ILE A 323 -17.01 17.54 -9.42
C ILE A 323 -17.73 16.88 -10.60
N GLU A 324 -19.05 16.78 -10.51
CA GLU A 324 -19.94 16.24 -11.53
C GLU A 324 -20.17 17.24 -12.68
N SER A 325 -19.95 18.52 -12.41
CA SER A 325 -19.86 19.61 -13.38
C SER A 325 -18.76 19.48 -14.40
N PHE A 326 -17.65 18.97 -13.89
CA PHE A 326 -16.36 19.44 -14.32
C PHE A 326 -15.94 18.74 -15.59
N GLU A 327 -15.58 19.54 -16.58
CA GLU A 327 -15.01 19.09 -17.83
C GLU A 327 -13.56 19.53 -17.94
N ARG A 328 -12.70 18.64 -18.44
CA ARG A 328 -11.24 18.85 -18.50
C ARG A 328 -10.87 20.13 -19.24
N ASP A 329 -11.66 20.52 -20.23
CA ASP A 329 -11.47 21.73 -21.01
C ASP A 329 -11.60 23.02 -20.20
N MET A 330 -12.34 23.00 -19.07
CA MET A 330 -12.43 24.12 -18.13
C MET A 330 -11.07 24.41 -17.46
N ALA A 331 -10.17 23.43 -17.42
CA ALA A 331 -8.82 23.57 -16.88
C ALA A 331 -7.79 24.15 -17.86
N LYS A 332 -8.21 24.64 -19.05
CA LYS A 332 -7.29 25.29 -19.98
C LYS A 332 -6.73 26.58 -19.35
N PRO A 333 -5.40 26.85 -19.45
CA PRO A 333 -4.78 28.00 -18.77
C PRO A 333 -5.44 29.35 -19.01
N LYS A 334 -6.03 29.55 -20.20
CA LYS A 334 -6.74 30.79 -20.58
C LYS A 334 -8.10 30.96 -19.91
N LEU A 335 -8.72 29.88 -19.41
CA LEU A 335 -10.06 29.90 -18.80
C LEU A 335 -10.00 29.92 -17.27
N VAL A 336 -8.92 29.41 -16.68
CA VAL A 336 -8.79 29.28 -15.23
C VAL A 336 -8.55 30.64 -14.58
N LYS A 337 -9.30 30.97 -13.52
CA LYS A 337 -9.03 32.06 -12.58
C LYS A 337 -8.43 31.48 -11.28
N ALA A 338 -7.51 32.20 -10.65
CA ALA A 338 -6.85 31.72 -9.43
C ALA A 338 -7.47 32.33 -8.15
N ASP A 339 -8.78 32.10 -7.98
CA ASP A 339 -9.63 32.68 -6.94
C ASP A 339 -10.06 31.68 -5.84
N MET A 340 -9.67 30.40 -5.95
CA MET A 340 -10.07 29.35 -5.02
C MET A 340 -8.86 28.70 -4.35
N VAL A 341 -8.91 28.59 -3.02
CA VAL A 341 -7.88 27.90 -2.24
C VAL A 341 -8.18 26.41 -2.19
N PHE A 342 -7.20 25.55 -2.49
CA PHE A 342 -7.38 24.10 -2.41
C PHE A 342 -7.52 23.61 -0.95
N ILE A 343 -6.57 23.97 -0.09
CA ILE A 343 -6.59 23.61 1.34
C ILE A 343 -6.71 24.92 2.12
N ASP A 344 -7.94 25.28 2.48
CA ASP A 344 -8.25 26.54 3.15
C ASP A 344 -8.12 26.37 4.67
N ARG A 345 -6.93 26.64 5.21
CA ARG A 345 -6.64 26.46 6.64
C ARG A 345 -7.47 27.37 7.54
N GLU A 346 -7.86 28.55 7.06
CA GLU A 346 -8.62 29.53 7.84
C GLU A 346 -10.06 29.06 8.12
N LYS A 347 -10.62 28.23 7.23
CA LYS A 347 -11.95 27.62 7.41
C LYS A 347 -11.92 26.31 8.18
N ALA A 348 -10.74 25.81 8.57
CA ALA A 348 -10.63 24.55 9.29
C ALA A 348 -11.16 24.70 10.72
N LYS A 349 -12.14 23.89 11.10
CA LYS A 349 -12.60 23.83 12.49
C LYS A 349 -11.76 22.81 13.25
N LYS A 350 -11.05 23.26 14.29
CA LYS A 350 -10.28 22.37 15.19
C LYS A 350 -11.14 21.19 15.64
N ASN A 351 -10.56 19.99 15.58
CA ASN A 351 -11.17 18.72 15.97
C ASN A 351 -12.31 18.19 15.07
N GLU A 352 -12.68 18.82 13.95
CA GLU A 352 -13.75 18.29 13.10
C GLU A 352 -13.45 16.92 12.49
N ALA A 353 -12.16 16.61 12.24
CA ALA A 353 -11.71 15.32 11.72
C ALA A 353 -11.31 14.32 12.81
N SER A 354 -11.66 14.56 14.08
CA SER A 354 -11.28 13.68 15.20
C SER A 354 -11.93 12.30 15.10
N GLN A 355 -13.21 12.25 14.70
CA GLN A 355 -13.92 10.99 14.52
C GLN A 355 -13.29 10.18 13.38
N LEU A 356 -13.09 10.81 12.22
CA LEU A 356 -12.41 10.21 11.06
C LEU A 356 -11.07 9.58 11.45
N LEU A 357 -10.22 10.33 12.16
CA LEU A 357 -8.90 9.84 12.56
C LEU A 357 -8.99 8.66 13.55
N ARG A 358 -9.89 8.74 14.54
CA ARG A 358 -10.09 7.67 15.52
C ARG A 358 -10.57 6.38 14.84
N GLU A 359 -11.62 6.48 14.03
CA GLU A 359 -12.16 5.33 13.30
C GLU A 359 -11.13 4.71 12.37
N ALA A 360 -10.27 5.53 11.74
CA ALA A 360 -9.24 5.07 10.83
C ALA A 360 -8.15 4.25 11.52
N LEU A 361 -7.69 4.71 12.69
CA LEU A 361 -6.69 4.00 13.48
C LEU A 361 -7.27 2.68 14.05
N ASP A 362 -8.50 2.72 14.57
CA ASP A 362 -9.19 1.51 15.06
C ASP A 362 -9.42 0.48 13.95
N PHE A 363 -9.80 0.94 12.75
CA PHE A 363 -9.98 0.08 11.58
C PHE A 363 -8.67 -0.61 11.18
N SER A 364 -7.56 0.13 11.20
CA SER A 364 -6.25 -0.42 10.85
C SER A 364 -5.76 -1.42 11.91
N ALA A 365 -5.90 -1.10 13.20
CA ALA A 365 -5.55 -2.00 14.30
C ALA A 365 -6.30 -3.34 14.21
N LYS A 366 -7.63 -3.31 13.99
CA LYS A 366 -8.46 -4.51 13.81
C LYS A 366 -8.02 -5.37 12.62
N ARG A 367 -7.54 -4.76 11.53
CA ARG A 367 -7.02 -5.50 10.37
C ARG A 367 -5.67 -6.13 10.66
N GLU A 368 -4.79 -5.46 11.39
CA GLU A 368 -3.52 -6.02 11.83
C GLU A 368 -3.73 -7.21 12.77
N GLU A 369 -4.65 -7.11 13.72
CA GLU A 369 -5.04 -8.22 14.59
C GLU A 369 -5.52 -9.43 13.77
N LYS A 370 -6.46 -9.23 12.83
CA LYS A 370 -6.97 -10.30 11.94
C LYS A 370 -5.92 -10.86 10.98
N ALA A 371 -4.96 -10.06 10.52
CA ALA A 371 -3.86 -10.50 9.66
C ALA A 371 -2.88 -11.39 10.44
N VAL A 372 -2.69 -11.08 11.72
CA VAL A 372 -1.84 -11.84 12.63
C VAL A 372 -2.54 -13.12 13.11
N GLU A 373 -3.85 -13.09 13.38
CA GLU A 373 -4.66 -14.31 13.66
C GLU A 373 -4.71 -15.27 12.46
N GLY A 374 -4.56 -14.76 11.22
CA GLY A 374 -4.55 -15.58 10.01
C GLY A 374 -3.25 -16.33 9.71
N ARG A 375 -2.21 -16.19 10.53
CA ARG A 375 -0.91 -16.87 10.38
C ARG A 375 -0.36 -17.29 11.73
N GLU A 376 -1.04 -18.20 12.43
CA GLU A 376 -0.34 -18.97 13.45
C GLU A 376 0.70 -19.84 12.75
N TYR A 377 1.96 -19.46 12.92
CA TYR A 377 3.06 -20.28 12.48
C TYR A 377 3.20 -21.44 13.47
N GLU A 378 2.79 -22.63 13.06
CA GLU A 378 3.02 -23.87 13.81
C GLU A 378 4.52 -24.14 13.91
N ILE A 379 5.03 -24.12 15.15
CA ILE A 379 6.39 -24.48 15.48
C ILE A 379 6.51 -26.01 15.38
N PRO A 380 7.52 -26.56 14.68
CA PRO A 380 7.77 -28.00 14.68
C PRO A 380 7.96 -28.54 16.11
N GLU A 381 7.40 -29.72 16.41
CA GLU A 381 7.60 -30.41 17.69
C GLU A 381 9.07 -30.81 17.91
N GLU A 382 9.76 -31.17 16.83
CA GLU A 382 11.20 -31.47 16.84
C GLU A 382 12.01 -30.33 16.24
N ALA A 383 13.06 -29.92 16.95
CA ALA A 383 14.00 -28.90 16.51
C ALA A 383 14.66 -29.28 15.18
N ILE A 384 14.49 -28.44 14.15
CA ILE A 384 15.12 -28.67 12.84
C ILE A 384 16.64 -28.57 12.98
N PRO A 385 17.41 -29.61 12.60
CA PRO A 385 18.87 -29.57 12.70
C PRO A 385 19.54 -28.56 11.76
N GLU A 386 20.69 -28.00 12.16
CA GLU A 386 21.41 -26.96 11.40
C GLU A 386 21.77 -27.35 9.96
N LYS A 387 21.96 -28.65 9.69
CA LYS A 387 22.24 -29.16 8.34
C LYS A 387 21.19 -28.73 7.31
N PHE A 388 19.94 -28.54 7.75
CA PHE A 388 18.82 -28.12 6.90
C PHE A 388 18.63 -26.60 6.82
N PHE A 389 19.43 -25.81 7.56
CA PHE A 389 19.30 -24.35 7.52
C PHE A 389 19.64 -23.79 6.13
N PRO A 390 18.99 -22.69 5.72
CA PRO A 390 19.30 -22.02 4.47
C PRO A 390 20.73 -21.44 4.50
N PRO A 391 21.39 -21.31 3.33
CA PRO A 391 22.78 -20.83 3.29
C PRO A 391 22.95 -19.42 3.85
N CYS A 392 21.93 -18.55 3.80
CA CYS A 392 21.98 -17.23 4.43
C CYS A 392 22.10 -17.27 5.96
N ILE A 393 21.42 -18.22 6.61
CA ILE A 393 21.52 -18.42 8.06
C ILE A 393 22.85 -19.10 8.40
N LYS A 394 23.30 -20.07 7.59
CA LYS A 394 24.63 -20.67 7.78
C LYS A 394 25.74 -19.62 7.70
N LYS A 395 25.69 -18.74 6.69
CA LYS A 395 26.61 -17.62 6.55
C LYS A 395 26.52 -16.63 7.71
N LEU A 396 25.32 -16.34 8.20
CA LEU A 396 25.16 -15.53 9.41
C LEU A 396 25.85 -16.19 10.61
N LEU A 397 25.70 -17.52 10.77
CA LEU A 397 26.26 -18.30 11.87
C LEU A 397 27.80 -18.44 11.85
N GLU A 398 28.46 -18.08 10.76
CA GLU A 398 29.92 -17.98 10.63
C GLU A 398 30.48 -16.74 11.36
N GLY A 399 29.64 -15.74 11.62
CA GLY A 399 30.01 -14.47 12.25
C GLY A 399 29.87 -13.28 11.29
N ILE A 400 29.71 -12.08 11.83
CA ILE A 400 29.54 -10.84 11.05
C ILE A 400 30.34 -9.65 11.61
N GLU A 401 30.77 -8.77 10.71
CA GLU A 401 31.51 -7.55 11.07
C GLU A 401 30.60 -6.42 11.57
N ASP A 402 29.43 -6.24 10.95
CA ASP A 402 28.44 -5.23 11.32
C ASP A 402 27.01 -5.82 11.31
N GLY A 403 26.11 -5.23 12.09
CA GLY A 403 24.71 -5.66 12.19
C GLY A 403 24.41 -6.70 13.27
N ARG A 404 25.32 -6.95 14.24
CA ARG A 404 25.17 -7.97 15.30
C ARG A 404 23.82 -7.95 16.03
N LYS A 405 23.28 -6.77 16.34
CA LYS A 405 21.95 -6.63 16.97
C LYS A 405 20.83 -7.18 16.08
N ARG A 406 20.88 -6.91 14.77
CA ARG A 406 19.99 -7.48 13.75
C ARG A 406 20.22 -8.99 13.63
N GLY A 407 21.47 -9.44 13.71
CA GLY A 407 21.84 -10.86 13.74
C GLY A 407 21.20 -11.63 14.90
N VAL A 408 21.25 -11.10 16.13
CA VAL A 408 20.56 -11.67 17.31
C VAL A 408 19.07 -11.79 17.04
N PHE A 409 18.42 -10.73 16.54
CA PHE A 409 17.00 -10.73 16.22
C PHE A 409 16.65 -11.80 15.16
N ILE A 410 17.44 -11.91 14.10
CA ILE A 410 17.22 -12.91 13.04
C ILE A 410 17.36 -14.33 13.58
N LEU A 411 18.48 -14.63 14.27
CA LEU A 411 18.77 -15.97 14.77
C LEU A 411 17.77 -16.41 15.83
N ALA A 412 17.43 -15.53 16.78
CA ALA A 412 16.46 -15.84 17.82
C ALA A 412 15.08 -16.21 17.23
N ASN A 413 14.58 -15.41 16.28
CA ASN A 413 13.27 -15.66 15.65
C ASN A 413 13.30 -16.87 14.71
N PHE A 414 14.40 -17.07 13.99
CA PHE A 414 14.58 -18.22 13.11
C PHE A 414 14.63 -19.54 13.89
N LEU A 415 15.46 -19.63 14.93
CA LEU A 415 15.64 -20.85 15.72
C LEU A 415 14.37 -21.22 16.50
N ARG A 416 13.70 -20.24 17.11
CA ARG A 416 12.37 -20.44 17.73
C ARG A 416 11.36 -20.98 16.72
N SER A 417 11.34 -20.42 15.51
CA SER A 417 10.48 -20.92 14.43
C SER A 417 10.88 -22.30 13.90
N CYS A 418 12.11 -22.75 14.17
CA CYS A 418 12.59 -24.08 13.81
C CYS A 418 12.36 -25.12 14.93
N GLY A 419 11.70 -24.77 16.04
CA GLY A 419 11.42 -25.72 17.13
C GLY A 419 12.53 -25.84 18.16
N TRP A 420 13.50 -24.92 18.19
CA TRP A 420 14.54 -24.92 19.22
C TRP A 420 13.98 -24.35 20.53
N ASP A 421 14.35 -24.97 21.65
CA ASP A 421 13.98 -24.49 22.98
C ASP A 421 14.81 -23.26 23.39
N TYR A 422 14.35 -22.56 24.42
CA TYR A 422 14.93 -21.30 24.86
C TYR A 422 16.41 -21.43 25.26
N ASP A 423 16.78 -22.50 25.98
CA ASP A 423 18.13 -22.68 26.50
C ASP A 423 19.10 -23.03 25.36
N SER A 424 18.66 -23.86 24.42
CA SER A 424 19.40 -24.17 23.19
C SER A 424 19.62 -22.94 22.31
N ILE A 425 18.60 -22.07 22.18
CA ILE A 425 18.72 -20.80 21.44
C ILE A 425 19.74 -19.89 22.11
N GLU A 426 19.63 -19.71 23.43
CA GLU A 426 20.52 -18.85 24.20
C GLU A 426 21.97 -19.31 24.07
N LYS A 427 22.22 -20.61 24.29
CA LYS A 427 23.54 -21.22 24.12
C LYS A 427 24.09 -20.99 22.71
N ARG A 428 23.28 -21.27 21.68
CA ARG A 428 23.73 -21.17 20.29
C ARG A 428 24.04 -19.75 19.84
N ILE A 429 23.28 -18.76 20.33
CA ILE A 429 23.52 -17.34 20.04
C ILE A 429 24.76 -16.84 20.80
N LYS A 430 25.01 -17.31 22.03
CA LYS A 430 26.26 -17.00 22.75
C LYS A 430 27.48 -17.54 22.00
N GLU A 431 27.42 -18.79 21.52
CA GLU A 431 28.48 -19.39 20.69
C GLU A 431 28.70 -18.60 19.38
N TRP A 432 27.63 -18.19 18.71
CA TRP A 432 27.71 -17.34 17.53
C TRP A 432 28.32 -15.97 17.85
N ASN A 433 27.98 -15.38 18.99
CA ASN A 433 28.47 -14.07 19.39
C ASN A 433 30.00 -14.03 19.56
N GLN A 434 30.61 -15.13 19.99
CA GLN A 434 32.06 -15.28 20.10
C GLN A 434 32.78 -15.31 18.75
N LYS A 435 32.08 -15.65 17.66
CA LYS A 435 32.64 -15.67 16.30
C LYS A 435 32.64 -14.28 15.64
N ASN A 436 31.96 -13.31 16.25
CA ASN A 436 31.90 -11.95 15.72
C ASN A 436 33.18 -11.18 16.05
N ARG A 437 33.64 -10.31 15.14
CA ARG A 437 34.83 -9.47 15.31
C ARG A 437 34.83 -8.67 16.62
N VAL A 438 33.66 -8.18 17.04
CA VAL A 438 33.44 -7.56 18.34
C VAL A 438 32.18 -8.18 18.96
N PRO A 439 32.28 -9.01 20.01
CA PRO A 439 31.12 -9.60 20.66
C PRO A 439 30.19 -8.55 21.26
N LEU A 440 28.88 -8.81 21.22
CA LEU A 440 27.90 -8.03 21.98
C LEU A 440 27.99 -8.36 23.47
N LYS A 441 27.68 -7.38 24.33
CA LYS A 441 27.53 -7.61 25.77
C LYS A 441 26.43 -8.65 26.02
N GLU A 442 26.71 -9.63 26.87
CA GLU A 442 25.80 -10.74 27.15
C GLU A 442 24.43 -10.27 27.67
N VAL A 443 24.42 -9.20 28.49
CA VAL A 443 23.19 -8.55 28.99
C VAL A 443 22.24 -8.16 27.85
N TYR A 444 22.77 -7.70 26.72
CA TYR A 444 21.94 -7.35 25.55
C TYR A 444 21.29 -8.60 24.93
N ILE A 445 22.05 -9.69 24.80
CA ILE A 445 21.57 -10.96 24.23
C ILE A 445 20.46 -11.53 25.11
N VAL A 446 20.72 -11.65 26.41
CA VAL A 446 19.74 -12.16 27.39
C VAL A 446 18.50 -11.27 27.41
N GLY A 447 18.66 -9.93 27.35
CA GLY A 447 17.54 -9.00 27.28
C GLY A 447 16.66 -9.20 26.05
N GLN A 448 17.27 -9.40 24.87
CA GLN A 448 16.53 -9.66 23.63
C GLN A 448 15.79 -11.00 23.65
N LEU A 449 16.43 -12.06 24.17
CA LEU A 449 15.82 -13.39 24.29
C LEU A 449 14.66 -13.40 25.29
N ARG A 450 14.80 -12.73 26.43
CA ARG A 450 13.70 -12.55 27.39
C ARG A 450 12.53 -11.79 26.77
N TYR A 451 12.80 -10.69 26.08
CA TYR A 451 11.76 -9.94 25.37
C TYR A 451 11.02 -10.84 24.36
N GLN A 452 11.75 -11.63 23.58
CA GLN A 452 11.18 -12.58 22.63
C GLN A 452 10.33 -13.67 23.32
N LYS A 453 10.79 -14.21 24.44
CA LYS A 453 10.09 -15.23 25.23
C LYS A 453 8.75 -14.71 25.79
N MET A 454 8.72 -13.43 26.18
CA MET A 454 7.50 -12.78 26.67
C MET A 454 6.46 -12.49 25.56
N GLN A 455 6.85 -12.54 24.29
CA GLN A 455 5.90 -12.35 23.19
C GLN A 455 4.97 -13.56 23.08
N LYS A 456 3.68 -13.31 23.31
CA LYS A 456 2.59 -14.28 23.13
C LYS A 456 2.51 -14.84 21.71
N LYS A 457 2.99 -14.07 20.72
CA LYS A 457 2.94 -14.43 19.29
C LYS A 457 4.32 -14.83 18.79
N ASN A 458 4.39 -15.85 17.95
CA ASN A 458 5.65 -16.27 17.34
C ASN A 458 5.99 -15.33 16.16
N ILE A 459 7.05 -14.55 16.31
CA ILE A 459 7.50 -13.59 15.30
C ILE A 459 8.46 -14.32 14.35
N LEU A 460 8.13 -14.31 13.05
CA LEU A 460 9.01 -14.87 12.03
C LEU A 460 10.24 -13.97 11.81
N PRO A 461 11.40 -14.54 11.43
CA PRO A 461 12.52 -13.74 10.99
C PRO A 461 12.18 -13.00 9.68
N PRO A 462 12.88 -11.88 9.37
CA PRO A 462 12.73 -11.15 8.12
C PRO A 462 12.85 -12.04 6.87
N ASN A 463 12.23 -11.61 5.77
CA ASN A 463 12.40 -12.28 4.48
C ASN A 463 13.83 -12.12 3.95
N CYS A 464 14.31 -13.10 3.18
CA CYS A 464 15.69 -13.12 2.66
C CYS A 464 15.98 -11.95 1.70
N ASP A 465 14.96 -11.42 1.03
CA ASP A 465 15.04 -10.28 0.10
C ASP A 465 14.93 -8.91 0.79
N ASN A 466 14.75 -8.87 2.10
CA ASN A 466 14.66 -7.63 2.84
C ASN A 466 16.03 -6.93 2.89
N LYS A 467 16.15 -5.83 2.14
CA LYS A 467 17.38 -5.05 1.96
C LYS A 467 17.99 -4.60 3.29
N ALA A 468 17.15 -4.13 4.23
CA ALA A 468 17.55 -3.59 5.53
C ALA A 468 18.17 -4.62 6.50
N TYR A 469 18.12 -5.91 6.17
CA TYR A 469 18.60 -7.00 7.01
C TYR A 469 19.77 -7.73 6.36
N TYR A 470 19.51 -8.70 5.48
CA TYR A 470 20.55 -9.61 4.99
C TYR A 470 21.54 -8.91 4.06
N GLN A 471 21.05 -8.09 3.13
CA GLN A 471 21.91 -7.41 2.14
C GLN A 471 22.84 -6.38 2.80
N ASP A 472 22.30 -5.54 3.68
CA ASP A 472 23.06 -4.52 4.41
C ASP A 472 24.11 -5.10 5.36
N MET A 473 23.95 -6.36 5.81
CA MET A 473 24.95 -7.07 6.62
C MET A 473 25.99 -7.84 5.77
N GLY A 474 26.01 -7.65 4.45
CA GLY A 474 26.92 -8.37 3.54
C GLY A 474 26.54 -9.84 3.29
N ILE A 475 25.35 -10.26 3.76
CA ILE A 475 24.81 -11.61 3.55
C ILE A 475 24.01 -11.61 2.24
N LYS A 476 24.72 -11.63 1.12
CA LYS A 476 24.11 -11.71 -0.21
C LYS A 476 23.38 -13.05 -0.38
N CYS A 477 22.05 -12.98 -0.41
CA CYS A 477 21.19 -14.04 -0.91
C CYS A 477 21.07 -13.86 -2.42
N ASP A 478 21.89 -14.55 -3.21
CA ASP A 478 21.59 -14.63 -4.65
C ASP A 478 20.36 -15.54 -4.86
N GLY A 479 19.71 -15.42 -6.03
CA GLY A 479 18.54 -16.21 -6.38
C GLY A 479 18.79 -17.73 -6.41
N SER A 480 20.06 -18.17 -6.36
CA SER A 480 20.46 -19.58 -6.26
C SER A 480 20.47 -20.08 -4.82
N ILE A 481 20.73 -19.20 -3.85
CA ILE A 481 20.90 -19.48 -2.42
C ILE A 481 19.56 -19.56 -1.65
N CYS A 482 18.53 -18.79 -2.02
CA CYS A 482 17.21 -18.84 -1.38
C CYS A 482 16.06 -18.69 -2.38
N ARG A 483 15.63 -19.81 -2.98
CA ARG A 483 14.41 -19.88 -3.80
C ARG A 483 13.09 -19.68 -3.02
N VAL A 484 13.16 -19.38 -1.72
CA VAL A 484 12.01 -19.31 -0.82
C VAL A 484 12.04 -17.98 -0.06
N LYS A 485 10.90 -17.26 -0.05
CA LYS A 485 10.77 -15.89 0.46
C LYS A 485 11.24 -15.70 1.91
N ASN A 486 10.97 -16.67 2.79
CA ASN A 486 11.35 -16.63 4.20
C ASN A 486 12.31 -17.80 4.54
N PRO A 487 13.38 -17.56 5.32
CA PRO A 487 14.38 -18.60 5.63
C PRO A 487 13.80 -19.80 6.37
N VAL A 488 12.75 -19.60 7.18
CA VAL A 488 12.09 -20.67 7.93
C VAL A 488 11.44 -21.70 7.00
N ASN A 489 10.80 -21.22 5.93
CA ASN A 489 10.16 -22.08 4.94
C ASN A 489 11.17 -22.93 4.17
N TYR A 490 12.40 -22.44 3.99
CA TYR A 490 13.49 -23.23 3.40
C TYR A 490 13.85 -24.41 4.31
N ALA A 491 14.07 -24.15 5.59
CA ALA A 491 14.46 -25.17 6.57
C ALA A 491 13.40 -26.27 6.68
N ARG A 492 12.12 -25.89 6.75
CA ARG A 492 10.99 -26.85 6.77
C ARG A 492 10.90 -27.69 5.51
N ARG A 493 11.00 -27.08 4.31
CA ARG A 493 10.94 -27.83 3.04
C ARG A 493 12.06 -28.86 2.94
N ARG A 494 13.27 -28.53 3.39
CA ARG A 494 14.42 -29.44 3.39
C ARG A 494 14.31 -30.54 4.44
N ALA A 495 13.74 -30.25 5.61
CA ALA A 495 13.48 -31.24 6.65
C ALA A 495 12.32 -32.18 6.27
N GLY A 496 11.26 -31.66 5.65
CA GLY A 496 10.07 -32.41 5.24
C GLY A 496 10.23 -33.25 3.97
N ALA A 497 11.17 -32.91 3.08
CA ALA A 497 11.46 -33.70 1.86
C ALA A 497 12.13 -35.08 2.14
N LYS A 498 12.28 -35.46 3.42
CA LYS A 498 12.81 -36.76 3.87
C LYS A 498 11.82 -37.55 4.76
N LYS A 499 10.58 -37.09 4.90
CA LYS A 499 9.49 -37.89 5.48
C LYS A 499 8.70 -38.58 4.38
#